data_AF-A0A7V4NKK3-F1
#
_entry.id   AF-A0A7V4NKK3-F1
#
_cell.length_a   1.000
_cell.length_b   1.000
_cell.length_c   1.000
_cell.angle_alpha   90.00
_cell.angle_beta   90.00
_cell.angle_gamma   90.00
#
_symmetry.space_group_name_H-M   'P 1'
#
loop_
_entity.id
_entity.type
_entity.pdbx_description
1 polymer ?
#
loop_
_entity_poly.entity_id
_entity_poly.type
_entity_poly.pdbx_seq_one_letter_code
_entity_poly.pdbx_strand_id
1 'polypeptide(L)'
;MRRFLRSSRTLAAAALLGFGAAACSDSSPDTFDPAGLQADVTAATRALESQGFQSFEAVGADVDAVLGAPYIAPVTEALRSTGGVLSADAAQRILDRASARAQRPAIAAATIPQALLGKTLEWSTAQNRYVVGTRTGAPANGVRFLLYAVDPATRRPVAPLNELGYADFTRTVTGQSANARVVAVSQGLTFLDYSVTVAGTVTTPSVTVEGFVTDGTDRLNFNLSGAVDVQAQTVTVDYRADVPTRDLSSRILVGLDGQTGVIDLDGTLASPNGEVAMQGSLSATDGGEVTVRVNGDVFAVITVPAEGDLTITKEDGTALTPAEQQALRQIFEWFEEAFDFFEDLLDPVETLLDLAY
;
A
#
# COMPACT_ATOMS: atom_id res chain seq x y z
N MET A 1 -17.73 -8.56 -8.21
CA MET A 1 -16.65 -8.53 -7.19
C MET A 1 -15.65 -9.67 -7.29
N ARG A 2 -16.01 -10.89 -7.76
CA ARG A 2 -15.04 -11.97 -8.12
C ARG A 2 -14.15 -11.70 -9.36
N ARG A 3 -13.91 -10.43 -9.73
CA ARG A 3 -13.11 -10.03 -10.91
C ARG A 3 -11.88 -9.17 -10.58
N PHE A 4 -11.73 -8.69 -9.34
CA PHE A 4 -10.62 -7.80 -8.97
C PHE A 4 -9.41 -8.56 -8.38
N LEU A 5 -9.62 -9.68 -7.66
CA LEU A 5 -8.55 -10.53 -7.10
C LEU A 5 -7.82 -11.45 -8.11
N ARG A 6 -7.88 -11.14 -9.41
CA ARG A 6 -7.17 -11.91 -10.46
C ARG A 6 -6.36 -11.05 -11.43
N SER A 7 -6.38 -9.73 -11.30
CA SER A 7 -5.75 -8.81 -12.27
C SER A 7 -4.35 -8.34 -11.89
N SER A 8 -3.98 -8.39 -10.61
CA SER A 8 -2.61 -8.06 -10.14
C SER A 8 -1.59 -9.15 -10.49
N ARG A 9 -2.05 -10.37 -10.82
CA ARG A 9 -1.17 -11.49 -11.21
C ARG A 9 -0.54 -11.37 -12.60
N THR A 10 -0.81 -10.32 -13.36
CA THR A 10 -0.60 -10.37 -14.82
C THR A 10 0.80 -9.95 -15.30
N LEU A 11 1.65 -9.37 -14.44
CA LEU A 11 3.05 -9.08 -14.80
C LEU A 11 4.06 -10.07 -14.19
N ALA A 12 3.81 -10.55 -12.96
CA ALA A 12 4.63 -11.61 -12.36
C ALA A 12 4.35 -13.02 -12.93
N ALA A 13 3.16 -13.31 -13.47
CA ALA A 13 2.78 -14.68 -13.87
C ALA A 13 2.87 -15.01 -15.37
N ALA A 14 3.22 -14.06 -16.25
CA ALA A 14 3.18 -14.32 -17.70
C ALA A 14 4.44 -15.00 -18.27
N ALA A 15 5.59 -14.96 -17.59
CA ALA A 15 6.86 -15.40 -18.22
C ALA A 15 7.47 -16.72 -17.70
N LEU A 16 7.10 -17.27 -16.54
CA LEU A 16 7.94 -18.33 -15.94
C LEU A 16 7.14 -19.49 -15.31
N LEU A 17 6.55 -20.32 -16.16
CA LEU A 17 6.09 -21.66 -15.80
C LEU A 17 7.17 -22.70 -16.14
N GLY A 18 7.86 -23.20 -15.12
CA GLY A 18 8.77 -24.34 -15.25
C GLY A 18 9.64 -24.58 -14.01
N PHE A 19 9.12 -25.28 -13.01
CA PHE A 19 9.92 -25.73 -11.87
C PHE A 19 10.73 -26.99 -12.21
N GLY A 20 12.03 -26.92 -11.97
CA GLY A 20 12.92 -28.06 -11.80
C GLY A 20 14.05 -27.64 -10.86
N ALA A 21 14.10 -28.25 -9.67
CA ALA A 21 15.13 -27.99 -8.67
C ALA A 21 16.48 -28.53 -9.15
N ALA A 22 17.47 -27.65 -9.22
CA ALA A 22 18.88 -28.03 -9.20
C ALA A 22 19.64 -26.98 -8.38
N ALA A 23 20.08 -27.38 -7.20
CA ALA A 23 21.07 -26.66 -6.43
C ALA A 23 22.45 -26.82 -7.08
N CYS A 24 23.21 -25.73 -7.19
CA CYS A 24 24.63 -25.59 -6.78
C CYS A 24 25.29 -24.32 -7.38
N SER A 25 25.91 -23.54 -6.47
CA SER A 25 27.19 -22.78 -6.49
C SER A 25 27.84 -22.42 -7.85
N ASP A 26 28.36 -21.20 -8.10
CA ASP A 26 29.30 -20.43 -7.25
C ASP A 26 29.51 -18.97 -7.76
N SER A 27 29.82 -18.08 -6.79
CA SER A 27 30.65 -16.83 -6.79
C SER A 27 30.23 -15.52 -7.50
N SER A 28 29.81 -14.51 -6.71
CA SER A 28 30.32 -13.10 -6.61
C SER A 28 29.64 -12.36 -5.41
N PRO A 29 30.19 -11.26 -4.85
CA PRO A 29 30.94 -11.16 -3.58
C PRO A 29 30.10 -10.94 -2.28
N ASP A 30 30.66 -11.41 -1.15
CA ASP A 30 30.40 -11.23 0.31
C ASP A 30 29.03 -10.69 0.82
N THR A 31 27.96 -11.43 1.08
CA THR A 31 27.35 -12.61 0.45
C THR A 31 25.88 -12.18 0.44
N PHE A 32 25.27 -11.99 -0.71
CA PHE A 32 23.81 -11.82 -0.74
C PHE A 32 23.20 -13.10 -0.16
N ASP A 33 22.54 -13.00 0.99
CA ASP A 33 21.80 -14.10 1.62
C ASP A 33 20.31 -13.90 1.33
N PRO A 34 19.80 -14.45 0.20
CA PRO A 34 18.39 -14.33 -0.14
C PRO A 34 17.48 -14.95 0.91
N ALA A 35 17.94 -16.00 1.60
CA ALA A 35 17.14 -16.64 2.65
C ALA A 35 17.07 -15.78 3.91
N GLY A 36 18.19 -15.15 4.29
CA GLY A 36 18.26 -14.17 5.36
C GLY A 36 17.40 -12.94 5.08
N LEU A 37 17.51 -12.36 3.88
CA LEU A 37 16.68 -11.22 3.46
C LEU A 37 15.19 -11.57 3.45
N GLN A 38 14.83 -12.75 2.94
CA GLN A 38 13.44 -13.24 2.99
C GLN A 38 12.95 -13.41 4.43
N ALA A 39 13.80 -13.87 5.35
CA ALA A 39 13.45 -14.01 6.76
C ALA A 39 13.23 -12.63 7.42
N ASP A 40 14.04 -11.62 7.09
CA ASP A 40 13.85 -10.24 7.55
C ASP A 40 12.51 -9.68 7.06
N VAL A 41 12.22 -9.86 5.77
CA VAL A 41 10.96 -9.48 5.14
C VAL A 41 9.76 -10.18 5.78
N THR A 42 9.79 -11.50 5.95
CA THR A 42 8.70 -12.23 6.61
C THR A 42 8.53 -11.79 8.07
N ALA A 43 9.61 -11.41 8.74
CA ALA A 43 9.49 -10.84 10.08
C ALA A 43 8.87 -9.44 10.07
N ALA A 44 9.18 -8.62 9.05
CA ALA A 44 8.58 -7.31 8.85
C ALA A 44 7.05 -7.38 8.64
N THR A 45 6.57 -8.37 7.87
CA THR A 45 5.15 -8.50 7.52
C THR A 45 4.32 -9.27 8.53
N ARG A 46 4.93 -9.99 9.49
CA ARG A 46 4.19 -10.78 10.50
C ARG A 46 3.14 -9.98 11.26
N ALA A 47 3.39 -8.69 11.50
CA ALA A 47 2.43 -7.82 12.17
C ALA A 47 1.12 -7.65 11.35
N LEU A 48 1.23 -7.67 10.02
CA LEU A 48 0.11 -7.62 9.07
C LEU A 48 -0.71 -8.92 9.08
N GLU A 49 -0.06 -10.05 9.38
CA GLU A 49 -0.73 -11.35 9.47
C GLU A 49 -1.49 -11.54 10.79
N SER A 50 -1.34 -10.62 11.75
CA SER A 50 -1.94 -10.74 13.08
C SER A 50 -3.48 -10.70 13.04
N GLN A 51 -4.14 -11.39 13.98
CA GLN A 51 -5.60 -11.34 14.09
C GLN A 51 -6.14 -9.92 14.33
N GLY A 52 -5.37 -9.07 15.02
CA GLY A 52 -5.72 -7.67 15.24
C GLY A 52 -5.77 -6.92 13.92
N PHE A 53 -4.75 -7.08 13.07
CA PHE A 53 -4.69 -6.45 11.75
C PHE A 53 -5.76 -6.99 10.81
N GLN A 54 -5.96 -8.30 10.72
CA GLN A 54 -7.03 -8.90 9.92
C GLN A 54 -8.43 -8.39 10.32
N SER A 55 -8.67 -8.19 11.62
CA SER A 55 -9.92 -7.58 12.09
C SER A 55 -10.01 -6.09 11.73
N PHE A 56 -8.90 -5.37 11.75
CA PHE A 56 -8.87 -3.96 11.37
C PHE A 56 -9.18 -3.77 9.89
N GLU A 57 -8.55 -4.54 9.00
CA GLU A 57 -8.86 -4.54 7.57
C GLU A 57 -10.34 -4.84 7.30
N ALA A 58 -10.89 -5.84 7.99
CA ALA A 58 -12.30 -6.21 7.86
C ALA A 58 -13.27 -5.08 8.29
N VAL A 59 -12.83 -4.20 9.21
CA VAL A 59 -13.61 -3.04 9.65
C VAL A 59 -13.65 -1.93 8.61
N GLY A 60 -12.61 -1.79 7.77
CA GLY A 60 -12.52 -0.67 6.82
C GLY A 60 -13.74 -0.51 5.92
N ALA A 61 -14.24 -1.62 5.36
CA ALA A 61 -15.45 -1.60 4.53
C ALA A 61 -16.72 -1.13 5.28
N ASP A 62 -16.78 -1.29 6.60
CA ASP A 62 -17.90 -0.86 7.42
C ASP A 62 -17.74 0.57 7.96
N VAL A 63 -16.52 1.10 8.04
CA VAL A 63 -16.27 2.50 8.43
C VAL A 63 -16.97 3.44 7.45
N ASP A 64 -16.78 3.24 6.15
CA ASP A 64 -17.43 4.04 5.11
C ASP A 64 -18.96 3.93 5.16
N ALA A 65 -19.47 2.72 5.41
CA ALA A 65 -20.91 2.49 5.50
C ALA A 65 -21.55 3.25 6.67
N VAL A 66 -20.83 3.44 7.78
CA VAL A 66 -21.35 4.13 8.96
C VAL A 66 -21.11 5.65 8.90
N LEU A 67 -19.96 6.08 8.39
CA LEU A 67 -19.62 7.50 8.30
C LEU A 67 -20.33 8.22 7.14
N GLY A 68 -20.84 7.47 6.17
CA GLY A 68 -21.55 7.97 4.99
C GLY A 68 -20.63 8.03 3.77
N ALA A 69 -21.14 7.70 2.59
CA ALA A 69 -20.34 7.45 1.40
C ALA A 69 -19.40 8.64 1.01
N PRO A 70 -18.14 8.36 0.65
CA PRO A 70 -17.17 9.38 0.29
C PRO A 70 -17.47 10.05 -1.06
N TYR A 71 -17.03 11.30 -1.19
CA TYR A 71 -16.63 11.88 -2.46
C TYR A 71 -15.11 11.71 -2.56
N ILE A 72 -14.65 10.77 -3.38
CA ILE A 72 -13.23 10.39 -3.49
C ILE A 72 -12.36 11.60 -3.89
N ALA A 73 -11.30 11.87 -3.14
CA ALA A 73 -10.25 12.81 -3.54
C ALA A 73 -9.36 12.13 -4.61
N PRO A 74 -9.04 12.78 -5.75
CA PRO A 74 -8.31 12.13 -6.85
C PRO A 74 -6.91 11.59 -6.49
N VAL A 75 -6.34 12.00 -5.35
CA VAL A 75 -5.02 11.54 -4.89
C VAL A 75 -5.07 10.23 -4.10
N THR A 76 -6.15 9.93 -3.37
CA THR A 76 -6.31 8.59 -2.77
C THR A 76 -6.47 7.52 -3.85
N GLU A 77 -7.12 7.87 -4.97
CA GLU A 77 -7.14 7.02 -6.17
C GLU A 77 -5.75 6.84 -6.78
N ALA A 78 -4.90 7.89 -6.81
CA ALA A 78 -3.54 7.76 -7.30
C ALA A 78 -2.75 6.70 -6.53
N LEU A 79 -2.87 6.72 -5.19
CA LEU A 79 -2.27 5.73 -4.30
C LEU A 79 -2.93 4.34 -4.35
N ARG A 80 -4.17 4.22 -4.82
CA ARG A 80 -4.86 2.93 -5.06
C ARG A 80 -4.70 2.38 -6.48
N SER A 81 -4.19 3.20 -7.37
CA SER A 81 -3.84 2.75 -8.72
C SER A 81 -2.40 2.26 -8.79
N THR A 82 -1.66 2.39 -7.68
CA THR A 82 -0.28 1.90 -7.48
C THR A 82 -0.17 0.48 -6.93
N GLY A 83 -1.20 -0.12 -6.29
CA GLY A 83 -1.18 -1.54 -5.87
C GLY A 83 -1.42 -2.53 -7.00
N GLY A 84 -1.85 -2.04 -8.16
CA GLY A 84 -1.48 -2.66 -9.44
C GLY A 84 -0.29 -1.90 -10.02
N VAL A 85 0.65 -2.60 -10.69
CA VAL A 85 1.72 -1.96 -11.47
C VAL A 85 1.14 -0.75 -12.18
N LEU A 86 1.63 0.45 -11.83
CA LEU A 86 1.24 1.70 -12.49
C LEU A 86 1.40 1.48 -13.98
N SER A 87 0.29 1.36 -14.68
CA SER A 87 0.30 1.41 -16.14
C SER A 87 0.13 2.86 -16.55
N ALA A 88 0.67 3.23 -17.72
CA ALA A 88 0.46 4.57 -18.29
C ALA A 88 -1.04 4.93 -18.34
N ASP A 89 -1.91 3.93 -18.58
CA ASP A 89 -3.35 4.09 -18.55
C ASP A 89 -3.91 4.39 -17.15
N ALA A 90 -3.40 3.73 -16.10
CA ALA A 90 -3.80 4.01 -14.71
C ALA A 90 -3.42 5.43 -14.32
N ALA A 91 -2.18 5.80 -14.65
CA ALA A 91 -1.62 7.12 -14.52
C ALA A 91 -2.46 8.21 -15.22
N GLN A 92 -2.80 8.02 -16.50
CA GLN A 92 -3.62 8.98 -17.23
C GLN A 92 -5.02 9.13 -16.63
N ARG A 93 -5.62 8.03 -16.14
CA ARG A 93 -6.92 8.08 -15.44
C ARG A 93 -6.86 8.94 -14.18
N ILE A 94 -5.74 8.92 -13.44
CA ILE A 94 -5.53 9.79 -12.27
C ILE A 94 -5.56 11.26 -12.72
N LEU A 95 -4.77 11.60 -13.75
CA LEU A 95 -4.65 12.95 -14.28
C LEU A 95 -5.98 13.48 -14.82
N ASP A 96 -6.71 12.67 -15.59
CA ASP A 96 -8.02 13.03 -16.14
C ASP A 96 -9.04 13.32 -15.01
N ARG A 97 -9.03 12.52 -13.95
CA ARG A 97 -9.92 12.71 -12.80
C ARG A 97 -9.53 13.91 -11.95
N ALA A 98 -8.24 14.13 -11.71
CA ALA A 98 -7.74 15.32 -11.03
C ALA A 98 -8.16 16.59 -11.79
N SER A 99 -8.00 16.57 -13.13
CA SER A 99 -8.44 17.64 -14.02
C SER A 99 -9.96 17.87 -13.96
N ALA A 100 -10.75 16.79 -14.00
CA ALA A 100 -12.21 16.88 -13.88
C ALA A 100 -12.66 17.42 -12.51
N ARG A 101 -11.95 17.10 -11.43
CA ARG A 101 -12.20 17.66 -10.09
C ARG A 101 -11.85 19.15 -10.02
N ALA A 102 -10.75 19.57 -10.63
CA ALA A 102 -10.35 20.98 -10.71
C ALA A 102 -11.40 21.87 -11.39
N GLN A 103 -12.28 21.29 -12.21
CA GLN A 103 -13.34 22.01 -12.90
C GLN A 103 -14.69 22.02 -12.15
N ARG A 104 -14.80 21.36 -10.99
CA ARG A 104 -16.05 21.25 -10.23
C ARG A 104 -16.15 22.31 -9.11
N PRO A 105 -17.35 22.83 -8.82
CA PRO A 105 -17.58 23.72 -7.68
C PRO A 105 -17.46 22.98 -6.34
N ALA A 106 -17.03 23.73 -5.31
CA ALA A 106 -16.81 23.22 -3.96
C ALA A 106 -18.03 22.52 -3.37
N ILE A 107 -17.79 21.34 -2.81
CA ILE A 107 -18.73 20.60 -1.97
C ILE A 107 -18.19 20.54 -0.54
N ALA A 108 -19.09 20.45 0.45
CA ALA A 108 -18.72 20.40 1.86
C ALA A 108 -17.83 19.18 2.16
N ALA A 109 -16.77 19.38 2.94
CA ALA A 109 -15.82 18.32 3.29
C ALA A 109 -16.51 17.24 4.13
N ALA A 110 -16.39 15.97 3.74
CA ALA A 110 -16.89 14.85 4.53
C ALA A 110 -16.32 14.91 5.95
N THR A 111 -17.16 14.84 6.98
CA THR A 111 -16.76 14.96 8.39
C THR A 111 -17.42 13.85 9.19
N ILE A 112 -16.77 13.37 10.25
CA ILE A 112 -17.39 12.43 11.19
C ILE A 112 -18.73 13.04 11.65
N PRO A 113 -19.88 12.38 11.40
CA PRO A 113 -21.17 12.91 11.77
C PRO A 113 -21.22 13.29 13.25
N GLN A 114 -21.75 14.47 13.58
CA GLN A 114 -21.78 14.98 14.97
C GLN A 114 -22.45 14.00 15.94
N ALA A 115 -23.44 13.23 15.47
CA ALA A 115 -24.13 12.20 16.25
C ALA A 115 -23.23 11.02 16.66
N LEU A 116 -22.11 10.81 15.96
CA LEU A 116 -21.16 9.72 16.19
C LEU A 116 -19.94 10.14 17.01
N LEU A 117 -19.69 11.44 17.20
CA LEU A 117 -18.54 11.90 17.98
C LEU A 117 -18.56 11.34 19.41
N GLY A 118 -17.44 10.76 19.84
CA GLY A 118 -17.31 10.12 21.14
C GLY A 118 -18.10 8.82 21.30
N LYS A 119 -18.55 8.20 20.20
CA LYS A 119 -19.30 6.93 20.23
C LYS A 119 -18.41 5.73 19.94
N THR A 120 -18.72 4.65 20.63
CA THR A 120 -18.19 3.31 20.34
C THR A 120 -19.20 2.56 19.49
N LEU A 121 -18.72 1.96 18.40
CA LEU A 121 -19.48 1.15 17.47
C LEU A 121 -19.16 -0.32 17.72
N GLU A 122 -20.22 -1.11 17.84
CA GLU A 122 -20.17 -2.52 18.20
C GLU A 122 -20.81 -3.35 17.08
N TRP A 123 -20.28 -4.54 16.80
CA TRP A 123 -20.85 -5.39 15.75
C TRP A 123 -22.17 -6.00 16.20
N SER A 124 -23.23 -5.81 15.41
CA SER A 124 -24.52 -6.44 15.63
C SER A 124 -24.64 -7.70 14.77
N THR A 125 -24.62 -8.89 15.38
CA THR A 125 -24.88 -10.16 14.67
C THR A 125 -26.29 -10.25 14.11
N ALA A 126 -27.26 -9.53 14.71
CA ALA A 126 -28.63 -9.48 14.23
C ALA A 126 -28.79 -8.62 12.97
N GLN A 127 -28.03 -7.52 12.85
CA GLN A 127 -28.10 -6.61 11.71
C GLN A 127 -26.95 -6.80 10.70
N ASN A 128 -25.98 -7.65 11.03
CA ASN A 128 -24.77 -7.91 10.26
C ASN A 128 -24.01 -6.63 9.86
N ARG A 129 -23.88 -5.71 10.83
CA ARG A 129 -23.20 -4.41 10.67
C ARG A 129 -22.80 -3.83 12.02
N TYR A 130 -21.90 -2.84 12.00
CA TYR A 130 -21.62 -1.99 13.16
C TYR A 130 -22.80 -1.07 13.48
N VAL A 131 -23.10 -0.96 14.78
CA VAL A 131 -24.13 -0.06 15.33
C VAL A 131 -23.58 0.69 16.53
N VAL A 132 -24.15 1.85 16.85
CA VAL A 132 -23.76 2.61 18.04
C VAL A 132 -24.07 1.79 19.29
N GLY A 133 -23.03 1.50 20.07
CA GLY A 133 -23.10 0.79 21.33
C GLY A 133 -23.26 1.71 22.53
N THR A 134 -23.05 1.13 23.73
CA THR A 134 -23.15 1.86 25.00
C THR A 134 -21.79 2.07 25.68
N ARG A 135 -20.74 1.44 25.14
CA ARG A 135 -19.38 1.54 25.67
C ARG A 135 -18.81 2.95 25.56
N THR A 136 -18.15 3.37 26.63
CA THR A 136 -17.46 4.65 26.75
C THR A 136 -15.98 4.50 26.41
N GLY A 137 -15.26 5.63 26.28
CA GLY A 137 -13.81 5.66 26.04
C GLY A 137 -13.40 5.99 24.61
N ALA A 138 -14.34 6.13 23.68
CA ALA A 138 -14.06 6.64 22.34
C ALA A 138 -13.56 8.11 22.37
N PRO A 139 -12.70 8.52 21.43
CA PRO A 139 -12.20 9.89 21.36
C PRO A 139 -13.33 10.92 21.19
N ALA A 140 -13.26 12.04 21.91
CA ALA A 140 -14.31 13.07 21.86
C ALA A 140 -14.49 13.70 20.46
N ASN A 141 -13.41 13.77 19.67
CA ASN A 141 -13.39 14.26 18.30
C ASN A 141 -13.36 13.12 17.25
N GLY A 142 -13.76 11.91 17.64
CA GLY A 142 -13.63 10.73 16.81
C GLY A 142 -14.69 9.67 17.09
N VAL A 143 -14.45 8.49 16.54
CA VAL A 143 -15.27 7.28 16.76
C VAL A 143 -14.35 6.11 17.12
N ARG A 144 -14.90 5.14 17.84
CA ARG A 144 -14.21 3.88 18.14
C ARG A 144 -14.97 2.72 17.52
N PHE A 145 -14.30 1.85 16.78
CA PHE A 145 -14.85 0.56 16.35
C PHE A 145 -14.25 -0.54 17.22
N LEU A 146 -15.08 -1.46 17.71
CA LEU A 146 -14.55 -2.68 18.35
C LEU A 146 -14.07 -3.66 17.28
N LEU A 147 -12.95 -4.32 17.57
CA LEU A 147 -12.34 -5.33 16.72
C LEU A 147 -12.72 -6.72 17.20
N TYR A 148 -13.04 -7.61 16.27
CA TYR A 148 -13.50 -8.97 16.56
C TYR A 148 -12.78 -9.99 15.68
N ALA A 149 -12.65 -11.22 16.15
CA ALA A 149 -12.17 -12.31 15.31
C ALA A 149 -13.08 -12.48 14.08
N VAL A 150 -12.46 -12.51 12.89
CA VAL A 150 -13.17 -12.59 11.61
C VAL A 150 -12.95 -13.94 10.94
N ASP A 151 -13.92 -14.35 10.13
CA ASP A 151 -13.77 -15.49 9.23
C ASP A 151 -12.89 -15.03 8.03
N PRO A 152 -11.74 -15.68 7.76
CA PRO A 152 -10.84 -15.27 6.69
C PRO A 152 -11.47 -15.30 5.29
N ALA A 153 -12.46 -16.16 5.05
CA ALA A 153 -13.13 -16.28 3.76
C ALA A 153 -14.21 -15.22 3.56
N THR A 154 -14.92 -14.82 4.62
CA THR A 154 -16.00 -13.83 4.52
C THR A 154 -15.59 -12.42 4.93
N ARG A 155 -14.45 -12.26 5.62
CA ARG A 155 -13.97 -11.01 6.22
C ARG A 155 -15.03 -10.37 7.13
N ARG A 156 -15.79 -11.19 7.88
CA ARG A 156 -16.82 -10.74 8.81
C ARG A 156 -16.63 -11.33 10.20
N PRO A 157 -17.02 -10.61 11.28
CA PRO A 157 -16.97 -11.14 12.64
C PRO A 157 -17.73 -12.46 12.80
N VAL A 158 -17.08 -13.44 13.44
CA VAL A 158 -17.67 -14.77 13.69
C VAL A 158 -18.55 -14.75 14.93
N ALA A 159 -19.67 -15.47 14.89
CA ALA A 159 -20.52 -15.70 16.06
C ALA A 159 -20.15 -17.04 16.76
N PRO A 160 -20.01 -17.08 18.10
CA PRO A 160 -20.14 -15.97 19.05
C PRO A 160 -18.99 -14.97 18.92
N LEU A 161 -19.29 -13.68 19.14
CA LEU A 161 -18.31 -12.61 18.99
C LEU A 161 -17.14 -12.79 19.96
N ASN A 162 -15.93 -12.79 19.41
CA ASN A 162 -14.69 -12.79 20.16
C ASN A 162 -14.02 -11.42 19.97
N GLU A 163 -14.08 -10.57 20.99
CA GLU A 163 -13.50 -9.23 20.97
C GLU A 163 -11.98 -9.29 21.12
N LEU A 164 -11.26 -8.64 20.20
CA LEU A 164 -9.81 -8.56 20.18
C LEU A 164 -9.30 -7.24 20.76
N GLY A 165 -10.07 -6.17 20.55
CA GLY A 165 -9.71 -4.81 20.98
C GLY A 165 -10.53 -3.74 20.26
N TYR A 166 -9.90 -2.66 19.84
CA TYR A 166 -10.58 -1.53 19.20
C TYR A 166 -9.68 -0.75 18.24
N ALA A 167 -10.30 0.00 17.33
CA ALA A 167 -9.67 0.99 16.47
C ALA A 167 -10.35 2.35 16.64
N ASP A 168 -9.57 3.36 16.98
CA ASP A 168 -9.99 4.75 17.12
C ASP A 168 -9.70 5.50 15.83
N PHE A 169 -10.70 6.23 15.34
CA PHE A 169 -10.60 7.07 14.15
C PHE A 169 -10.86 8.52 14.55
N THR A 170 -9.93 9.39 14.25
CA THR A 170 -10.05 10.83 14.50
C THR A 170 -9.76 11.60 13.23
N ARG A 171 -10.33 12.81 13.12
CA ARG A 171 -10.12 13.70 11.99
C ARG A 171 -9.92 15.13 12.46
N THR A 172 -8.98 15.82 11.83
CA THR A 172 -8.72 17.26 12.00
C THR A 172 -8.64 17.91 10.63
N VAL A 173 -9.21 19.11 10.49
CA VAL A 173 -9.11 19.91 9.25
C VAL A 173 -8.52 21.27 9.61
N THR A 174 -7.49 21.69 8.89
CA THR A 174 -6.84 22.99 9.07
C THR A 174 -6.57 23.61 7.70
N GLY A 175 -7.33 24.65 7.34
CA GLY A 175 -7.22 25.27 6.02
C GLY A 175 -7.48 24.26 4.90
N GLN A 176 -6.55 24.15 3.95
CA GLN A 176 -6.60 23.22 2.82
C GLN A 176 -5.98 21.85 3.14
N SER A 177 -5.96 21.44 4.41
CA SER A 177 -5.42 20.15 4.82
C SER A 177 -6.38 19.40 5.74
N ALA A 178 -6.54 18.10 5.50
CA ALA A 178 -7.26 17.17 6.35
C ALA A 178 -6.29 16.08 6.82
N ASN A 179 -6.33 15.79 8.11
CA ASN A 179 -5.58 14.72 8.74
C ASN A 179 -6.56 13.75 9.39
N ALA A 180 -6.49 12.48 9.00
CA ALA A 180 -7.14 11.38 9.68
C ALA A 180 -6.09 10.59 10.45
N ARG A 181 -6.36 10.24 11.71
CA ARG A 181 -5.48 9.37 12.50
C ARG A 181 -6.23 8.15 12.99
N VAL A 182 -5.58 7.01 12.87
CA VAL A 182 -6.06 5.72 13.31
C VAL A 182 -5.14 5.19 14.39
N VAL A 183 -5.72 4.73 15.50
CA VAL A 183 -5.00 4.03 16.56
C VAL A 183 -5.74 2.73 16.86
N ALA A 184 -5.12 1.59 16.56
CA ALA A 184 -5.69 0.27 16.83
C ALA A 184 -4.93 -0.45 17.95
N VAL A 185 -5.71 -1.01 18.87
CA VAL A 185 -5.23 -1.71 20.06
C VAL A 185 -5.84 -3.10 20.08
N SER A 186 -5.01 -4.10 20.33
CA SER A 186 -5.41 -5.50 20.52
C SER A 186 -4.68 -6.06 21.73
N GLN A 187 -5.42 -6.68 22.66
CA GLN A 187 -4.86 -7.25 23.90
C GLN A 187 -3.95 -6.29 24.70
N GLY A 188 -4.22 -4.97 24.64
CA GLY A 188 -3.44 -3.95 25.33
C GLY A 188 -2.18 -3.47 24.58
N LEU A 189 -1.86 -4.06 23.43
CA LEU A 189 -0.81 -3.59 22.52
C LEU A 189 -1.42 -2.64 21.47
N THR A 190 -0.88 -1.43 21.34
CA THR A 190 -1.11 -0.59 20.16
C THR A 190 -0.34 -1.21 18.99
N PHE A 191 -1.03 -1.98 18.18
CA PHE A 191 -0.42 -2.72 17.06
C PHE A 191 -0.38 -1.89 15.78
N LEU A 192 -1.16 -0.80 15.69
CA LEU A 192 -1.20 0.10 14.53
C LEU A 192 -1.47 1.53 15.01
N ASP A 193 -0.65 2.48 14.58
CA ASP A 193 -0.86 3.92 14.77
C ASP A 193 -0.33 4.65 13.55
N TYR A 194 -1.23 5.28 12.80
CA TYR A 194 -0.85 6.02 11.60
C TYR A 194 -1.76 7.20 11.37
N SER A 195 -1.21 8.17 10.64
CA SER A 195 -1.91 9.35 10.19
C SER A 195 -1.87 9.42 8.67
N VAL A 196 -2.98 9.85 8.08
CA VAL A 196 -3.09 10.19 6.67
C VAL A 196 -3.43 11.65 6.55
N THR A 197 -2.58 12.39 5.87
CA THR A 197 -2.75 13.83 5.63
C THR A 197 -2.95 14.05 4.15
N VAL A 198 -4.09 14.64 3.76
CA VAL A 198 -4.27 15.23 2.43
C VAL A 198 -4.08 16.74 2.55
N ALA A 199 -3.38 17.33 1.59
CA ALA A 199 -3.09 18.76 1.54
C ALA A 199 -2.99 19.25 0.09
N GLY A 200 -2.74 20.55 -0.06
CA GLY A 200 -2.44 21.17 -1.36
C GLY A 200 -3.63 21.90 -1.97
N THR A 201 -3.62 22.02 -3.29
CA THR A 201 -4.69 22.66 -4.07
C THR A 201 -5.32 21.65 -5.02
N VAL A 202 -6.40 22.01 -5.72
CA VAL A 202 -7.03 21.10 -6.68
C VAL A 202 -6.12 20.76 -7.86
N THR A 203 -5.17 21.64 -8.18
CA THR A 203 -4.19 21.43 -9.27
C THR A 203 -2.88 20.84 -8.78
N THR A 204 -2.58 20.93 -7.49
CA THR A 204 -1.37 20.37 -6.87
C THR A 204 -1.69 19.64 -5.56
N PRO A 205 -2.56 18.60 -5.58
CA PRO A 205 -2.94 17.91 -4.37
C PRO A 205 -1.85 16.91 -3.95
N SER A 206 -1.69 16.72 -2.64
CA SER A 206 -0.74 15.77 -2.06
C SER A 206 -1.37 14.96 -0.95
N VAL A 207 -0.80 13.79 -0.70
CA VAL A 207 -1.15 12.89 0.39
C VAL A 207 0.11 12.40 1.07
N THR A 208 0.05 12.19 2.38
CA THR A 208 1.11 11.58 3.17
C THR A 208 0.50 10.59 4.14
N VAL A 209 1.04 9.38 4.20
CA VAL A 209 0.70 8.36 5.20
C VAL A 209 1.95 8.12 6.03
N GLU A 210 1.86 8.27 7.35
CA GLU A 210 2.98 8.03 8.24
C GLU A 210 2.52 7.27 9.48
N GLY A 211 3.29 6.27 9.89
CA GLY A 211 2.90 5.48 11.04
C GLY A 211 3.74 4.23 11.24
N PHE A 212 3.18 3.31 12.01
CA PHE A 212 3.78 2.01 12.22
C PHE A 212 2.74 0.92 12.45
N VAL A 213 3.16 -0.32 12.18
CA VAL A 213 2.49 -1.54 12.59
C VAL A 213 3.46 -2.45 13.35
N THR A 214 2.99 -3.17 14.36
CA THR A 214 3.85 -4.01 15.22
C THR A 214 3.12 -5.22 15.79
N ASP A 215 3.84 -6.35 15.92
CA ASP A 215 3.39 -7.54 16.65
C ASP A 215 3.86 -7.54 18.13
N GLY A 216 4.50 -6.45 18.57
CA GLY A 216 5.12 -6.31 19.90
C GLY A 216 6.57 -6.78 19.96
N THR A 217 7.08 -7.44 18.91
CA THR A 217 8.50 -7.82 18.76
C THR A 217 9.16 -6.96 17.68
N ASP A 218 8.57 -6.96 16.49
CA ASP A 218 9.04 -6.21 15.34
C ASP A 218 8.08 -5.06 15.04
N ARG A 219 8.64 -3.93 14.59
CA ARG A 219 7.88 -2.73 14.26
C ARG A 219 8.28 -2.27 12.87
N LEU A 220 7.34 -2.33 11.95
CA LEU A 220 7.43 -1.76 10.61
C LEU A 220 6.97 -0.30 10.70
N ASN A 221 7.90 0.63 10.56
CA ASN A 221 7.58 2.03 10.32
C ASN A 221 7.38 2.22 8.82
N PHE A 222 6.44 3.08 8.45
CA PHE A 222 6.19 3.43 7.06
C PHE A 222 5.95 4.92 6.89
N ASN A 223 6.41 5.43 5.75
CA ASN A 223 6.14 6.77 5.27
C ASN A 223 5.86 6.69 3.76
N LEU A 224 4.67 7.09 3.36
CA LEU A 224 4.26 7.17 1.97
C LEU A 224 3.92 8.63 1.68
N SER A 225 4.35 9.12 0.53
CA SER A 225 3.89 10.39 0.00
C SER A 225 3.47 10.23 -1.45
N GLY A 226 2.37 10.88 -1.81
CA GLY A 226 1.87 10.96 -3.17
C GLY A 226 1.60 12.42 -3.53
N ALA A 227 1.97 12.84 -4.73
CA ALA A 227 1.71 14.19 -5.22
C ALA A 227 1.29 14.13 -6.69
N VAL A 228 0.34 15.00 -7.05
CA VAL A 228 -0.08 15.21 -8.44
C VAL A 228 0.15 16.68 -8.77
N ASP A 229 0.70 16.96 -9.94
CA ASP A 229 0.70 18.30 -10.54
C ASP A 229 -0.08 18.22 -11.86
N VAL A 230 -1.28 18.79 -11.87
CA VAL A 230 -2.18 18.76 -13.03
C VAL A 230 -1.65 19.61 -14.18
N GLN A 231 -0.92 20.69 -13.89
CA GLN A 231 -0.39 21.58 -14.93
C GLN A 231 0.84 20.98 -15.58
N ALA A 232 1.76 20.44 -14.76
CA ALA A 232 2.93 19.72 -15.24
C ALA A 232 2.58 18.32 -15.78
N GLN A 233 1.37 17.82 -15.49
CA GLN A 233 0.93 16.44 -15.76
C GLN A 233 1.82 15.38 -15.12
N THR A 234 2.30 15.63 -13.91
CA THR A 234 3.19 14.68 -13.21
C THR A 234 2.50 14.03 -12.03
N VAL A 235 2.84 12.76 -11.79
CA VAL A 235 2.49 12.06 -10.55
C VAL A 235 3.78 11.57 -9.91
N THR A 236 3.90 11.70 -8.60
CA THR A 236 5.04 11.17 -7.85
C THR A 236 4.55 10.41 -6.64
N VAL A 237 5.13 9.23 -6.41
CA VAL A 237 4.87 8.39 -5.26
C VAL A 237 6.22 8.01 -4.64
N ASP A 238 6.45 8.32 -3.37
CA ASP A 238 7.64 7.92 -2.62
C ASP A 238 7.17 7.13 -1.40
N TYR A 239 7.46 5.83 -1.42
CA TYR A 239 7.21 4.91 -0.34
C TYR A 239 8.52 4.61 0.38
N ARG A 240 8.49 4.58 1.72
CA ARG A 240 9.59 4.17 2.58
C ARG A 240 9.07 3.29 3.70
N ALA A 241 9.81 2.26 4.02
CA ALA A 241 9.60 1.45 5.21
C ALA A 241 10.91 1.11 5.90
N ASP A 242 10.84 0.91 7.21
CA ASP A 242 11.96 0.41 7.99
C ASP A 242 11.50 -0.50 9.13
N VAL A 243 12.29 -1.53 9.42
CA VAL A 243 12.16 -2.39 10.58
C VAL A 243 13.47 -2.33 11.36
N PRO A 244 13.58 -1.40 12.34
CA PRO A 244 14.84 -1.14 13.03
C PRO A 244 15.41 -2.37 13.76
N THR A 245 14.55 -3.27 14.23
CA THR A 245 14.96 -4.51 14.92
C THR A 245 15.61 -5.55 13.99
N ARG A 246 15.62 -5.28 12.68
CA ARG A 246 16.22 -6.11 11.63
C ARG A 246 17.26 -5.36 10.79
N ASP A 247 17.50 -4.07 11.06
CA ASP A 247 18.24 -3.17 10.17
C ASP A 247 17.74 -3.24 8.71
N LEU A 248 16.44 -3.52 8.53
CA LEU A 248 15.78 -3.63 7.24
C LEU A 248 15.21 -2.26 6.85
N SER A 249 15.44 -1.84 5.61
CA SER A 249 14.85 -0.63 5.03
C SER A 249 14.45 -0.84 3.59
N SER A 250 13.39 -0.16 3.16
CA SER A 250 12.97 -0.13 1.77
C SER A 250 12.56 1.27 1.33
N ARG A 251 12.71 1.53 0.04
CA ARG A 251 12.18 2.72 -0.62
C ARG A 251 11.70 2.35 -2.01
N ILE A 252 10.60 2.96 -2.44
CA ILE A 252 10.14 2.91 -3.84
C ILE A 252 9.74 4.32 -4.23
N LEU A 253 10.43 4.89 -5.20
CA LEU A 253 10.09 6.14 -5.84
C LEU A 253 9.57 5.83 -7.24
N VAL A 254 8.35 6.28 -7.51
CA VAL A 254 7.74 6.21 -8.85
C VAL A 254 7.43 7.62 -9.31
N GLY A 255 7.94 7.97 -10.48
CA GLY A 255 7.59 9.19 -11.20
C GLY A 255 6.78 8.85 -12.44
N LEU A 256 5.77 9.64 -12.74
CA LEU A 256 5.06 9.63 -14.02
C LEU A 256 5.15 11.01 -14.64
N ASP A 257 5.47 11.04 -15.93
CA ASP A 257 5.24 12.18 -16.80
C ASP A 257 4.09 11.87 -17.76
N GLY A 258 2.94 12.51 -17.56
CA GLY A 258 1.74 12.36 -18.39
C GLY A 258 1.87 12.96 -19.79
N GLN A 259 2.84 13.84 -20.05
CA GLN A 259 3.09 14.37 -21.40
C GLN A 259 3.77 13.32 -22.28
N THR A 260 4.73 12.59 -21.71
CA THR A 260 5.53 11.59 -22.42
C THR A 260 5.01 10.18 -22.23
N GLY A 261 4.18 9.94 -21.21
CA GLY A 261 3.72 8.61 -20.79
C GLY A 261 4.83 7.76 -20.16
N VAL A 262 5.95 8.38 -19.76
CA VAL A 262 7.10 7.71 -19.14
C VAL A 262 6.86 7.53 -17.65
N ILE A 263 7.18 6.34 -17.17
CA ILE A 263 7.18 5.96 -15.76
C ILE A 263 8.62 5.69 -15.35
N ASP A 264 9.13 6.47 -14.42
CA ASP A 264 10.43 6.25 -13.78
C ASP A 264 10.25 5.46 -12.49
N LEU A 265 11.07 4.42 -12.30
CA LEU A 265 11.09 3.57 -11.13
C LEU A 265 12.48 3.61 -10.49
N ASP A 266 12.52 3.83 -9.18
CA ASP A 266 13.72 3.71 -8.35
C ASP A 266 13.34 3.05 -7.01
N GLY A 267 13.70 1.78 -6.85
CA GLY A 267 13.38 0.96 -5.70
C GLY A 267 14.64 0.42 -5.03
N THR A 268 14.65 0.38 -3.70
CA THR A 268 15.73 -0.21 -2.90
C THR A 268 15.15 -1.02 -1.75
N LEU A 269 15.76 -2.16 -1.43
CA LEU A 269 15.52 -2.98 -0.25
C LEU A 269 16.89 -3.37 0.32
N ALA A 270 17.17 -3.02 1.57
CA ALA A 270 18.46 -3.27 2.19
C ALA A 270 18.31 -3.85 3.60
N SER A 271 19.10 -4.87 3.92
CA SER A 271 19.25 -5.42 5.26
C SER A 271 20.70 -5.90 5.48
N PRO A 272 21.06 -6.38 6.69
CA PRO A 272 22.36 -7.03 6.92
C PRO A 272 22.63 -8.23 6.01
N ASN A 273 21.59 -8.80 5.39
CA ASN A 273 21.66 -9.95 4.50
C ASN A 273 21.83 -9.57 3.01
N GLY A 274 21.87 -8.26 2.71
CA GLY A 274 22.18 -7.74 1.38
C GLY A 274 21.25 -6.61 0.94
N GLU A 275 21.55 -6.08 -0.24
CA GLU A 275 20.81 -4.99 -0.87
C GLU A 275 20.31 -5.41 -2.25
N VAL A 276 19.07 -5.04 -2.56
CA VAL A 276 18.46 -5.15 -3.86
C VAL A 276 18.01 -3.76 -4.30
N ALA A 277 18.44 -3.34 -5.48
CA ALA A 277 18.00 -2.09 -6.10
C ALA A 277 17.37 -2.35 -7.47
N MET A 278 16.34 -1.58 -7.82
CA MET A 278 15.65 -1.63 -9.11
C MET A 278 15.56 -0.22 -9.66
N GLN A 279 16.06 0.00 -10.88
CA GLN A 279 16.01 1.30 -11.51
C GLN A 279 15.68 1.18 -12.98
N GLY A 280 14.78 2.01 -13.48
CA GLY A 280 14.43 1.99 -14.88
C GLY A 280 13.38 3.01 -15.28
N SER A 281 13.13 3.06 -16.58
CA SER A 281 12.08 3.88 -17.17
C SER A 281 11.27 3.03 -18.14
N LEU A 282 9.95 3.15 -18.08
CA LEU A 282 8.99 2.40 -18.88
C LEU A 282 8.03 3.35 -19.60
N SER A 283 7.78 3.11 -20.88
CA SER A 283 6.79 3.81 -21.70
C SER A 283 5.87 2.79 -22.37
N ALA A 284 4.56 3.07 -22.39
CA ALA A 284 3.63 2.23 -23.14
C ALA A 284 3.84 2.32 -24.66
N THR A 285 4.43 3.42 -25.15
CA THR A 285 4.64 3.66 -26.58
C THR A 285 5.98 3.12 -27.08
N ASP A 286 7.02 3.24 -26.25
CA ASP A 286 8.39 2.92 -26.64
C ASP A 286 8.95 1.68 -25.94
N GLY A 287 8.22 1.14 -24.96
CA GLY A 287 8.76 0.14 -24.05
C GLY A 287 9.73 0.77 -23.04
N GLY A 288 10.68 0.00 -22.56
CA GLY A 288 11.69 0.46 -21.62
C GLY A 288 12.48 -0.67 -20.98
N GLU A 289 13.28 -0.31 -19.98
CA GLU A 289 14.15 -1.24 -19.29
C GLU A 289 14.18 -0.94 -17.79
N VAL A 290 14.17 -2.00 -16.99
CA VAL A 290 14.42 -1.96 -15.54
C VAL A 290 15.63 -2.84 -15.23
N THR A 291 16.66 -2.23 -14.65
CA THR A 291 17.85 -2.92 -14.17
C THR A 291 17.68 -3.28 -12.70
N VAL A 292 17.89 -4.53 -12.36
CA VAL A 292 17.89 -5.07 -11.00
C VAL A 292 19.32 -5.33 -10.58
N ARG A 293 19.74 -4.72 -9.48
CA ARG A 293 21.07 -4.87 -8.88
C ARG A 293 20.99 -5.58 -7.55
N VAL A 294 21.96 -6.45 -7.27
CA VAL A 294 22.15 -7.11 -5.99
C VAL A 294 23.53 -6.75 -5.47
N ASN A 295 23.60 -6.13 -4.29
CA ASN A 295 24.83 -5.59 -3.72
C ASN A 295 25.64 -4.69 -4.69
N GLY A 296 24.93 -3.97 -5.57
CA GLY A 296 25.50 -3.07 -6.59
C GLY A 296 25.75 -3.71 -7.96
N ASP A 297 25.88 -5.04 -8.04
CA ASP A 297 26.15 -5.77 -9.29
C ASP A 297 24.85 -6.00 -10.07
N VAL A 298 24.90 -5.92 -11.41
CA VAL A 298 23.74 -6.18 -12.27
C VAL A 298 23.36 -7.65 -12.17
N PHE A 299 22.19 -7.91 -11.60
CA PHE A 299 21.66 -9.25 -11.44
C PHE A 299 20.75 -9.63 -12.61
N ALA A 300 19.85 -8.72 -12.99
CA ALA A 300 18.92 -8.91 -14.09
C ALA A 300 18.62 -7.60 -14.80
N VAL A 301 18.31 -7.71 -16.09
CA VAL A 301 17.81 -6.65 -16.95
C VAL A 301 16.45 -7.10 -17.45
N ILE A 302 15.43 -6.30 -17.18
CA ILE A 302 14.05 -6.53 -17.60
C ILE A 302 13.76 -5.56 -18.72
N THR A 303 13.64 -6.07 -19.95
CA THR A 303 13.27 -5.28 -21.11
C THR A 303 11.79 -5.47 -21.39
N VAL A 304 11.05 -4.37 -21.39
CA VAL A 304 9.63 -4.32 -21.73
C VAL A 304 9.52 -3.70 -23.11
N PRO A 305 9.21 -4.46 -24.18
CA PRO A 305 9.03 -3.86 -25.49
C PRO A 305 7.69 -3.10 -25.57
N ALA A 306 7.57 -2.17 -26.53
CA ALA A 306 6.28 -1.51 -26.83
C ALA A 306 5.19 -2.52 -27.23
N GLU A 307 5.60 -3.58 -27.97
CA GLU A 307 4.73 -4.68 -28.37
C GLU A 307 5.47 -6.01 -28.15
N GLY A 308 4.74 -7.04 -27.70
CA GLY A 308 5.28 -8.39 -27.48
C GLY A 308 5.52 -8.72 -26.02
N ASP A 309 6.24 -9.82 -25.79
CA ASP A 309 6.52 -10.32 -24.44
C ASP A 309 7.76 -9.63 -23.86
N LEU A 310 7.71 -9.33 -22.56
CA LEU A 310 8.88 -8.87 -21.81
C LEU A 310 9.98 -9.94 -21.80
N THR A 311 11.24 -9.51 -21.72
CA THR A 311 12.39 -10.40 -21.58
C THR A 311 13.15 -10.08 -20.31
N ILE A 312 13.62 -11.13 -19.62
CA ILE A 312 14.45 -11.01 -18.43
C ILE A 312 15.75 -11.77 -18.67
N THR A 313 16.86 -11.05 -18.69
CA THR A 313 18.19 -11.61 -18.94
C THR A 313 19.18 -11.13 -17.90
N LYS A 314 20.36 -11.74 -17.86
CA LYS A 314 21.54 -11.15 -17.22
C LYS A 314 22.06 -9.98 -18.04
N GLU A 315 23.04 -9.27 -17.50
CA GLU A 315 23.72 -8.16 -18.19
C GLU A 315 24.32 -8.57 -19.55
N ASP A 316 24.79 -9.82 -19.68
CA ASP A 316 25.36 -10.37 -20.92
C ASP A 316 24.31 -10.88 -21.92
N GLY A 317 23.01 -10.72 -21.62
CA GLY A 317 21.90 -11.20 -22.44
C GLY A 317 21.57 -12.69 -22.29
N THR A 318 22.28 -13.42 -21.42
CA THR A 318 21.95 -14.82 -21.15
C THR A 318 20.73 -14.96 -20.23
N ALA A 319 20.06 -16.12 -20.29
CA ALA A 319 18.91 -16.38 -19.44
C ALA A 319 19.32 -16.53 -17.96
N LEU A 320 18.46 -16.05 -17.05
CA LEU A 320 18.56 -16.36 -15.63
C LEU A 320 18.38 -17.87 -15.40
N THR A 321 19.17 -18.43 -14.48
CA THR A 321 18.97 -19.80 -13.98
C THR A 321 17.64 -19.90 -13.21
N PRO A 322 17.09 -21.12 -13.02
CA PRO A 322 15.85 -21.28 -12.25
C PRO A 322 15.92 -20.72 -10.82
N ALA A 323 17.09 -20.80 -10.18
CA ALA A 323 17.32 -20.26 -8.84
C ALA A 323 17.31 -18.72 -8.86
N GLU A 324 17.99 -18.11 -9.83
CA GLU A 324 18.02 -16.65 -9.98
C GLU A 324 16.62 -16.09 -10.30
N GLN A 325 15.85 -16.79 -11.14
CA GLN A 325 14.46 -16.43 -11.42
C GLN A 325 13.56 -16.51 -10.17
N GLN A 326 13.79 -17.49 -9.30
CA GLN A 326 13.06 -17.61 -8.05
C GLN A 326 13.39 -16.47 -7.09
N ALA A 327 14.67 -16.12 -6.95
CA ALA A 327 15.09 -14.97 -6.15
C ALA A 327 14.47 -13.67 -6.68
N LEU A 328 14.48 -13.47 -8.00
CA LEU A 328 13.84 -12.32 -8.63
C LEU A 328 12.35 -12.24 -8.32
N ARG A 329 11.62 -13.35 -8.38
CA ARG A 329 10.19 -13.37 -8.02
C ARG A 329 9.93 -12.92 -6.59
N GLN A 330 10.72 -13.42 -5.63
CA GLN A 330 10.56 -13.05 -4.23
C GLN A 330 10.80 -11.56 -3.99
N ILE A 331 11.78 -10.99 -4.70
CA ILE A 331 12.04 -9.54 -4.70
C ILE A 331 10.79 -8.77 -5.18
N PHE A 332 10.22 -9.15 -6.31
CA PHE A 332 9.04 -8.48 -6.86
C PHE A 332 7.78 -8.68 -6.00
N GLU A 333 7.57 -9.88 -5.46
CA GLU A 333 6.46 -10.18 -4.54
C GLU A 333 6.49 -9.25 -3.33
N TRP A 334 7.68 -8.98 -2.75
CA TRP A 334 7.81 -8.01 -1.67
C TRP A 334 7.39 -6.58 -2.08
N PHE A 335 7.86 -6.11 -3.24
CA PHE A 335 7.51 -4.78 -3.71
C PHE A 335 6.01 -4.67 -4.02
N GLU A 336 5.38 -5.71 -4.55
CA GLU A 336 3.92 -5.79 -4.77
C GLU A 336 3.14 -5.79 -3.45
N GLU A 337 3.50 -6.65 -2.49
CA GLU A 337 2.86 -6.72 -1.17
C GLU A 337 2.92 -5.40 -0.41
N ALA A 338 4.04 -4.66 -0.56
CA ALA A 338 4.16 -3.34 0.02
C ALA A 338 3.09 -2.39 -0.51
N PHE A 339 2.81 -2.38 -1.82
CA PHE A 339 1.77 -1.52 -2.37
C PHE A 339 0.36 -1.94 -1.92
N ASP A 340 0.06 -3.24 -1.91
CA ASP A 340 -1.23 -3.77 -1.43
C ASP A 340 -1.50 -3.33 0.03
N PHE A 341 -0.48 -3.40 0.89
CA PHE A 341 -0.58 -2.94 2.28
C PHE A 341 -0.99 -1.46 2.40
N PHE A 342 -0.56 -0.58 1.48
CA PHE A 342 -0.98 0.83 1.50
C PHE A 342 -2.43 1.03 1.13
N GLU A 343 -2.91 0.28 0.15
CA GLU A 343 -4.32 0.32 -0.22
C GLU A 343 -5.19 -0.06 0.99
N ASP A 344 -4.79 -1.13 1.69
CA ASP A 344 -5.47 -1.60 2.90
C ASP A 344 -5.42 -0.56 4.05
N LEU A 345 -4.36 0.26 4.15
CA LEU A 345 -4.28 1.35 5.13
C LEU A 345 -5.14 2.57 4.76
N LEU A 346 -5.36 2.85 3.47
CA LEU A 346 -6.13 4.01 3.03
C LEU A 346 -7.63 3.75 3.04
N ASP A 347 -8.04 2.53 2.73
CA ASP A 347 -9.43 2.10 2.69
C ASP A 347 -10.27 2.54 3.90
N PRO A 348 -9.88 2.27 5.15
CA PRO A 348 -10.70 2.61 6.31
C PRO A 348 -10.78 4.12 6.62
N VAL A 349 -9.98 4.96 5.96
CA VAL A 349 -9.92 6.41 6.24
C VAL A 349 -10.31 7.29 5.06
N GLU A 350 -10.62 6.72 3.90
CA GLU A 350 -10.90 7.49 2.68
C GLU A 350 -12.01 8.54 2.90
N THR A 351 -13.11 8.15 3.53
CA THR A 351 -14.22 9.07 3.86
C THR A 351 -13.79 10.22 4.77
N LEU A 352 -12.72 10.06 5.55
CA LEU A 352 -12.18 11.11 6.41
C LEU A 352 -11.25 12.08 5.69
N LEU A 353 -10.84 11.78 4.45
CA LEU A 353 -9.82 12.55 3.74
C LEU A 353 -10.38 13.52 2.70
N ASP A 354 -11.70 13.56 2.52
CA ASP A 354 -12.33 14.52 1.61
C ASP A 354 -12.10 15.96 2.09
N LEU A 355 -11.77 16.83 1.14
CA LEU A 355 -11.53 18.25 1.32
C LEU A 355 -12.49 19.05 0.45
N ALA A 356 -13.07 20.08 1.05
CA ALA A 356 -13.80 21.11 0.31
C ALA A 356 -12.78 21.96 -0.43
N TYR A 357 -12.85 21.95 -1.76
CA TYR A 357 -12.04 22.78 -2.64
C TYR A 357 -12.90 23.73 -3.44
#